data_AF-A0A162LF35-F1
#
_entry.id   AF-A0A162LF35-F1
#
_cell.length_a   1.000
_cell.length_b   1.000
_cell.length_c   1.000
_cell.angle_alpha   90.00
_cell.angle_beta   90.00
_cell.angle_gamma   90.00
#
_symmetry.space_group_name_H-M   'P 1'
#
loop_
_entity.id
_entity.type
_entity.pdbx_description
1 polymer ?
#
loop_
_entity_poly.entity_id
_entity_poly.type
_entity_poly.pdbx_seq_one_letter_code
_entity_poly.pdbx_strand_id
1 'polypeptide(L)' 'MADKTIVCKDCGEEFVFTEGEQEFYKEKGFENEPQRCPDCRRKRKQQNNRGFRR' A
#
# COMPACT_ATOMS: atom_id res chain seq x y z
N MET A 1 -5.17 -17.21 -1.35
CA MET A 1 -3.97 -16.86 -2.16
C MET A 1 -2.90 -16.38 -1.21
N ALA A 2 -1.86 -17.18 -0.94
CA ALA A 2 -1.05 -17.06 0.28
C ALA A 2 -0.54 -15.64 0.58
N ASP A 3 -0.40 -15.33 1.87
CA ASP A 3 0.21 -14.07 2.33
C ASP A 3 1.61 -13.91 1.74
N LYS A 4 1.89 -12.70 1.24
CA LYS A 4 3.20 -12.38 0.64
C LYS A 4 3.88 -11.28 1.41
N THR A 5 5.13 -11.47 1.78
CA THR A 5 5.94 -10.39 2.36
C THR A 5 6.56 -9.57 1.24
N ILE A 6 6.38 -8.24 1.26
CA ILE A 6 6.91 -7.31 0.26
C ILE A 6 7.74 -6.24 0.96
N VAL A 7 8.84 -5.83 0.33
CA VAL A 7 9.70 -4.75 0.83
C VAL A 7 9.17 -3.39 0.36
N CYS A 8 8.98 -2.46 1.29
CA CYS A 8 8.55 -1.11 0.96
C CYS A 8 9.65 -0.34 0.24
N LYS A 9 9.34 0.19 -0.96
CA LYS A 9 10.29 0.98 -1.75
C LYS A 9 10.72 2.33 -1.13
N ASP A 10 9.96 2.88 -0.18
CA ASP A 10 10.25 4.17 0.44
C ASP A 10 11.01 4.05 1.77
N CYS A 11 10.66 3.09 2.64
CA CYS A 11 11.30 2.91 3.95
C CYS A 11 12.19 1.67 4.06
N GLY A 12 12.12 0.73 3.10
CA GLY A 12 12.87 -0.54 3.14
C GLY A 12 12.30 -1.57 4.11
N GLU A 13 11.23 -1.27 4.84
CA GLU A 13 10.60 -2.22 5.78
C GLU A 13 9.79 -3.27 5.03
N GLU A 14 9.81 -4.49 5.56
CA GLU A 14 8.97 -5.59 5.12
C GLU A 14 7.54 -5.41 5.64
N PHE A 15 6.56 -5.62 4.78
CA PHE A 15 5.15 -5.64 5.16
C PHE A 15 4.43 -6.82 4.50
N VAL A 16 3.39 -7.32 5.17
CA VAL A 16 2.61 -8.45 4.68
C VAL A 16 1.51 -7.94 3.78
N PHE A 17 1.47 -8.46 2.55
CA PHE A 17 0.39 -8.33 1.59
C PHE A 17 -0.50 -9.56 1.73
N THR A 18 -1.51 -9.42 2.59
CA THR A 18 -2.38 -10.53 3.01
C THR A 18 -3.27 -11.04 1.89
N GLU A 19 -3.80 -12.25 2.02
CA GLU A 19 -4.76 -12.78 1.04
C GLU A 19 -5.96 -11.83 0.83
N GLY A 20 -6.50 -11.25 1.91
CA GLY A 20 -7.63 -10.33 1.83
C GLY A 20 -7.29 -9.00 1.13
N GLU A 21 -6.06 -8.50 1.29
CA GLU A 21 -5.61 -7.34 0.51
C GLU A 21 -5.42 -7.69 -0.98
N GLN A 22 -4.98 -8.91 -1.30
CA GLN A 22 -4.89 -9.39 -2.68
C GLN A 22 -6.26 -9.46 -3.34
N GLU A 23 -7.26 -9.98 -2.63
CA GLU A 23 -8.65 -10.01 -3.11
C GLU A 23 -9.20 -8.61 -3.32
N PHE A 24 -9.00 -7.70 -2.34
CA PHE A 24 -9.41 -6.31 -2.49
C PHE A 24 -8.76 -5.62 -3.71
N TYR A 25 -7.47 -5.87 -3.95
CA TYR A 25 -6.77 -5.33 -5.11
C TYR A 25 -7.36 -5.85 -6.41
N LYS A 26 -7.64 -7.17 -6.49
CA LYS A 26 -8.28 -7.78 -7.65
C LYS A 26 -9.70 -7.28 -7.90
N GLU A 27 -10.52 -7.17 -6.86
CA GLU A 27 -11.89 -6.63 -6.96
C GLU A 27 -11.91 -5.19 -7.45
N LYS A 28 -10.88 -4.41 -7.12
CA LYS A 28 -10.70 -3.04 -7.63
C LYS A 28 -10.11 -2.97 -9.03
N GLY A 29 -9.74 -4.10 -9.63
CA GLY A 29 -9.07 -4.15 -10.94
C GLY A 29 -7.61 -3.71 -10.90
N PHE A 30 -6.96 -3.77 -9.73
CA PHE A 30 -5.52 -3.53 -9.63
C PHE A 30 -4.76 -4.82 -9.95
N GLU A 31 -4.03 -4.81 -11.06
CA GLU A 31 -3.15 -5.91 -11.47
C GLU A 31 -1.79 -5.89 -10.76
N ASN A 32 -1.43 -4.76 -10.16
CA ASN A 32 -0.13 -4.53 -9.55
C ASN A 32 -0.13 -4.73 -8.04
N GLU A 33 0.92 -5.38 -7.54
CA GLU A 33 1.14 -5.55 -6.11
C GLU A 33 1.56 -4.22 -5.45
N PRO A 34 1.21 -4.02 -4.17
CA PRO A 34 1.62 -2.82 -3.44
C PRO A 34 3.14 -2.71 -3.34
N GLN A 35 3.68 -1.56 -3.73
CA GLN A 35 5.12 -1.27 -3.66
C GLN A 35 5.54 -0.60 -2.33
N ARG A 36 4.56 -0.28 -1.48
CA ARG A 36 4.76 0.57 -0.30
C ARG A 36 3.96 0.06 0.88
N CYS A 37 4.53 0.08 2.07
CA CYS A 37 3.83 -0.32 3.28
C CYS A 37 2.62 0.60 3.58
N PRO A 38 1.65 0.13 4.37
CA PRO A 38 0.49 0.93 4.79
C PRO A 38 0.87 2.27 5.41
N ASP A 39 1.95 2.34 6.18
CA ASP A 39 2.42 3.56 6.81
C ASP A 39 2.92 4.60 5.81
N CYS A 40 3.74 4.21 4.85
CA CYS A 40 4.21 5.09 3.78
C CYS A 40 3.04 5.56 2.90
N ARG A 41 2.06 4.70 2.62
CA ARG A 41 0.81 5.08 1.93
C ARG A 41 0.03 6.14 2.73
N ARG A 42 -0.15 5.90 4.04
CA ARG A 42 -0.85 6.81 4.95
C ARG A 42 -0.14 8.16 5.08
N LYS A 43 1.19 8.16 5.26
CA LYS A 43 2.02 9.38 5.32
C LYS A 43 1.87 10.22 4.05
N ARG A 44 1.92 9.61 2.86
CA ARG A 44 1.67 10.33 1.59
C ARG A 44 0.27 10.89 1.49
N LYS A 45 -0.76 10.12 1.88
CA LYS A 45 -2.15 10.60 1.89
C LYS A 45 -2.32 11.80 2.83
N GLN A 46 -1.69 11.77 4.01
CA GLN A 46 -1.73 12.88 4.97
C GLN A 46 -1.01 14.13 4.44
N GLN A 47 0.13 13.97 3.76
CA GLN A 47 0.81 15.10 3.11
C GLN A 47 -0.04 15.74 2.01
N ASN A 48 -0.67 14.93 1.14
CA ASN A 48 -1.55 15.45 0.09
C ASN A 48 -2.78 16.20 0.64
N ASN A 49 -3.34 15.75 1.77
CA ASN A 49 -4.48 16.44 2.38
C ASN A 49 -4.14 17.83 2.95
N ARG A 50 -2.85 18.13 3.21
CA ARG A 50 -2.42 19.46 3.67
C ARG A 50 -2.28 20.49 2.54
N GLY A 51 -2.20 20.04 1.29
CA GLY A 51 -2.07 20.91 0.11
C GLY A 51 -3.40 21.43 -0.45
N PHE A 52 -4.52 20.75 -0.16
CA PHE A 52 -5.85 21.12 -0.68
C PHE A 52 -6.58 22.19 0.16
N ARG A 53 -5.92 22.73 1.20
CA ARG A 53 -6.45 23.78 2.10
C ARG A 53 -5.58 25.04 2.06
N ARG A 54 -5.03 25.40 0.90
CA ARG A 54 -4.42 26.70 0.65
C ARG A 54 -5.17 27.40 -0.48
#